data_AF-A0A947JWN4-F1
#
_entry.id   AF-A0A947JWN4-F1
#
_cell.length_a   1.000
_cell.length_b   1.000
_cell.length_c   1.000
_cell.angle_alpha   90.00
_cell.angle_beta   90.00
_cell.angle_gamma   90.00
#
_symmetry.space_group_name_H-M   'P 1'
#
loop_
_entity.id
_entity.type
_entity.pdbx_description
1 polymer ?
#
loop_
_entity_poly.entity_id
_entity_poly.type
_entity_poly.pdbx_seq_one_letter_code
_entity_poly.pdbx_strand_id
1 'polypeptide(L)'
;DPELWDFAFHNKVLLATPTNLVAIARTVAQVWRQDTIAREAVEIGKAGAELYDRLAVAAEHMKRVGGGLETAVNNYNKFVGSFERNVLSAGRRLSEKGIEIGKREIEEVPKVEATPRYNNEDAALIEDRQQKG
;
A
#
# COMPACT_ATOMS: atom_id res chain seq x y z
N ASP A 1 65.45 17.62 -13.04
CA ASP A 1 66.30 17.86 -11.88
C ASP A 1 65.53 17.50 -10.61
N PRO A 2 65.94 16.48 -9.85
CA PRO A 2 65.22 16.00 -8.66
C PRO A 2 65.09 17.07 -7.57
N GLU A 3 66.12 17.90 -7.37
CA GLU A 3 66.14 18.93 -6.32
C GLU A 3 65.09 20.04 -6.52
N LEU A 4 64.73 20.33 -7.77
CA LEU A 4 63.72 21.35 -8.10
C LEU A 4 62.29 20.89 -7.75
N TRP A 5 62.03 19.59 -7.86
CA TRP A 5 60.74 19.02 -7.47
C TRP A 5 60.59 19.01 -5.96
N ASP A 6 61.62 18.58 -5.23
CA ASP A 6 61.61 18.57 -3.76
C ASP A 6 61.46 19.99 -3.19
N PHE A 7 62.14 20.98 -3.77
CA PHE A 7 61.98 22.39 -3.41
C PHE A 7 60.56 22.92 -3.68
N ALA A 8 59.98 22.61 -4.85
CA ALA A 8 58.63 23.06 -5.20
C ALA A 8 57.57 22.43 -4.28
N PHE A 9 57.65 21.12 -4.00
CA PHE A 9 56.75 20.44 -3.07
C PHE A 9 56.88 20.96 -1.63
N HIS A 10 58.09 21.23 -1.15
CA HIS A 10 58.29 21.84 0.18
C HIS A 10 57.59 23.19 0.31
N ASN A 11 57.54 23.96 -0.79
CA ASN A 11 56.87 25.26 -0.86
C ASN A 11 55.40 25.18 -1.28
N LYS A 12 54.80 23.99 -1.35
CA LYS A 12 53.41 23.76 -1.81
C LYS A 12 53.14 24.26 -3.24
N VAL A 13 54.17 24.31 -4.08
CA VAL A 13 54.10 24.70 -5.50
C VAL A 13 54.18 23.44 -6.35
N LEU A 14 53.20 23.20 -7.21
CA LEU A 14 53.21 22.07 -8.13
C LEU A 14 53.84 22.50 -9.47
N LEU A 15 54.92 21.85 -9.89
CA LEU A 15 55.46 22.02 -11.24
C LEU A 15 54.52 21.30 -12.22
N ALA A 16 53.69 22.07 -12.93
CA ALA A 16 52.63 21.53 -13.78
C ALA A 16 53.02 21.58 -15.27
N THR A 17 52.91 20.44 -15.95
CA THR A 17 52.84 20.39 -17.41
C THR A 17 51.38 20.52 -17.86
N PRO A 18 51.09 20.96 -19.11
CA PRO A 18 49.72 21.04 -19.60
C PRO A 18 48.91 19.75 -19.40
N THR A 19 49.55 18.59 -19.56
CA THR A 19 48.97 17.26 -19.32
C THR A 19 48.54 17.05 -17.87
N ASN A 20 49.36 17.46 -16.90
CA ASN A 20 49.06 17.30 -15.48
C ASN A 20 47.90 18.20 -15.03
N LEU A 21 47.79 19.42 -15.58
CA LEU A 21 46.64 20.30 -15.30
C LEU A 21 45.34 19.70 -15.83
N VAL A 22 45.34 19.18 -17.06
CA VAL A 22 44.17 18.52 -17.66
C VAL A 22 43.76 17.28 -16.85
N ALA A 23 44.74 16.50 -16.38
CA ALA A 23 44.48 15.33 -15.53
C ALA A 23 43.81 15.73 -14.21
N ILE A 24 44.35 16.72 -13.50
CA ILE A 24 43.78 17.19 -12.22
C ILE A 24 42.39 17.79 -12.43
N ALA A 25 42.19 18.63 -13.45
CA ALA A 25 40.89 19.21 -13.77
C ALA A 25 39.85 18.13 -14.09
N ARG A 26 40.24 17.08 -14.82
CA ARG A 26 39.36 15.93 -15.09
C ARG A 26 39.01 15.17 -13.81
N THR A 27 39.97 14.96 -12.92
CA THR A 27 39.75 14.33 -11.60
C THR A 27 38.78 15.16 -10.75
N VAL A 28 38.96 16.48 -10.66
CA VAL A 28 38.02 17.37 -9.95
C VAL A 28 36.61 17.28 -10.53
N ALA A 29 36.49 17.32 -11.87
CA ALA A 29 35.20 17.17 -12.54
C ALA A 29 34.56 15.79 -12.29
N GLN A 30 35.36 14.72 -12.16
CA GLN A 30 34.87 13.40 -11.78
C GLN A 30 34.40 13.36 -10.32
N VAL A 31 35.15 13.96 -9.40
CA VAL A 31 34.78 14.04 -7.98
C VAL A 31 33.45 14.76 -7.79
N TRP A 32 33.23 15.90 -8.47
CA TRP A 32 31.93 16.61 -8.39
C TRP A 32 30.76 15.80 -8.94
N ARG A 33 30.97 15.06 -10.04
CA ARG A 33 29.95 14.14 -10.56
C ARG A 33 29.63 13.03 -9.56
N GLN A 34 30.64 12.44 -8.92
CA GLN A 34 30.44 11.41 -7.90
C GLN A 34 29.71 11.96 -6.68
N ASP A 35 30.07 13.15 -6.20
CA ASP A 35 29.38 13.82 -5.08
C ASP A 35 27.90 14.07 -5.41
N THR A 36 27.60 14.51 -6.64
CA THR A 36 26.22 14.73 -7.08
C THR A 36 25.44 13.42 -7.12
N ILE A 37 26.00 12.35 -7.68
CA ILE A 37 25.37 11.01 -7.70
C ILE A 37 25.11 10.51 -6.27
N ALA A 38 26.06 10.71 -5.35
CA ALA A 38 25.91 10.31 -3.96
C ALA A 38 24.76 11.07 -3.27
N ARG A 39 24.63 12.38 -3.51
CA ARG A 39 23.53 13.19 -2.97
C ARG A 39 22.18 12.74 -3.53
N GLU A 40 22.08 12.55 -4.84
CA GLU A 40 20.85 12.06 -5.48
C GLU A 40 20.44 10.69 -4.95
N ALA A 41 21.39 9.78 -4.72
CA ALA A 41 21.11 8.47 -4.14
C ALA A 41 20.51 8.57 -2.72
N VAL A 42 20.99 9.52 -1.91
CA VAL A 42 20.43 9.78 -0.57
C VAL A 42 19.00 10.31 -0.67
N GLU A 43 18.73 11.25 -1.58
CA GLU A 43 17.38 11.80 -1.75
C GLU A 43 16.40 10.76 -2.30
N ILE A 44 16.82 9.92 -3.24
CA ILE A 44 16.05 8.76 -3.71
C ILE A 44 15.76 7.80 -2.55
N GLY A 45 16.74 7.55 -1.68
CA GLY A 45 16.57 6.72 -0.49
C GLY A 45 15.50 7.26 0.46
N LYS A 46 15.52 8.58 0.72
CA LYS A 46 14.50 9.26 1.54
C LYS A 46 13.11 9.17 0.91
N ALA A 47 13.00 9.49 -0.38
CA ALA A 47 11.73 9.41 -1.09
C ALA A 47 11.18 7.97 -1.13
N GLY A 48 12.06 6.97 -1.27
CA GLY A 48 11.70 5.56 -1.21
C GLY A 48 11.19 5.13 0.16
N ALA A 49 11.85 5.56 1.24
CA ALA A 49 11.40 5.30 2.60
C ALA A 49 10.02 5.93 2.89
N GLU A 50 9.84 7.20 2.51
CA GLU A 50 8.57 7.90 2.67
C GLU A 50 7.44 7.22 1.87
N LEU A 51 7.71 6.78 0.63
CA LEU A 51 6.75 6.03 -0.16
C LEU A 51 6.36 4.72 0.52
N TYR A 52 7.33 3.98 1.05
CA TYR A 52 7.09 2.73 1.76
C TYR A 52 6.19 2.94 2.98
N ASP A 53 6.45 3.97 3.79
CA ASP A 53 5.62 4.31 4.95
C ASP A 53 4.18 4.65 4.54
N ARG A 54 4.01 5.45 3.48
CA ARG A 54 2.68 5.78 2.94
C ARG A 54 1.94 4.53 2.45
N LEU A 55 2.63 3.61 1.78
CA LEU A 55 2.06 2.34 1.33
C LEU A 55 1.63 1.46 2.51
N ALA A 56 2.43 1.42 3.59
CA ALA A 56 2.08 0.67 4.80
C ALA A 56 0.78 1.21 5.45
N VAL A 57 0.66 2.53 5.59
CA VAL A 57 -0.55 3.17 6.11
C VAL A 57 -1.76 2.91 5.20
N ALA A 58 -1.58 3.01 3.88
CA ALA A 58 -2.64 2.70 2.92
C ALA A 58 -3.13 1.24 3.05
N ALA A 59 -2.21 0.29 3.23
CA ALA A 59 -2.55 -1.11 3.43
C ALA A 59 -3.37 -1.34 4.72
N GLU A 60 -3.03 -0.65 5.82
CA GLU A 60 -3.80 -0.70 7.06
C GLU A 60 -5.24 -0.19 6.86
N HIS A 61 -5.40 0.95 6.19
CA HIS A 61 -6.72 1.48 5.85
C HIS A 61 -7.51 0.51 4.98
N MET A 62 -6.88 -0.11 3.99
CA MET A 62 -7.53 -1.07 3.10
C MET A 62 -7.98 -2.33 3.86
N LYS A 63 -7.20 -2.80 4.83
CA LYS A 63 -7.59 -3.90 5.73
C LYS A 63 -8.82 -3.55 6.57
N ARG A 64 -8.88 -2.34 7.11
CA ARG A 64 -10.05 -1.85 7.88
C ARG A 64 -11.30 -1.77 7.00
N VAL A 65 -11.17 -1.28 5.77
CA VAL A 65 -12.28 -1.25 4.80
C VAL A 65 -12.76 -2.66 4.48
N GLY A 66 -11.85 -3.62 4.26
CA GLY A 66 -12.20 -5.02 4.03
C GLY A 66 -13.06 -5.61 5.15
N GLY A 67 -12.67 -5.43 6.41
CA GLY A 67 -13.47 -5.90 7.56
C GLY A 67 -14.82 -5.18 7.71
N GLY A 68 -14.89 -3.90 7.34
CA GLY A 68 -16.15 -3.15 7.31
C GLY A 68 -17.14 -3.70 6.28
N LEU A 69 -16.63 -4.05 5.09
CA LEU A 69 -17.43 -4.68 4.03
C LEU A 69 -17.95 -6.06 4.47
N GLU A 70 -17.10 -6.88 5.09
CA GLU A 70 -17.51 -8.16 5.64
C GLU A 70 -18.64 -8.02 6.67
N THR A 71 -18.54 -7.04 7.56
CA THR A 71 -19.58 -6.72 8.54
C THR A 71 -20.89 -6.28 7.86
N ALA A 72 -20.80 -5.42 6.84
CA ALA A 72 -21.96 -4.96 6.09
C ALA A 72 -22.68 -6.11 5.36
N VAL A 73 -21.92 -7.00 4.71
CA VAL A 73 -22.45 -8.20 4.04
C VAL A 73 -23.13 -9.14 5.04
N ASN A 74 -22.51 -9.37 6.21
CA ASN A 74 -23.09 -10.18 7.27
C ASN A 74 -24.42 -9.61 7.78
N ASN A 75 -24.48 -8.30 8.00
CA ASN A 75 -25.71 -7.63 8.45
C ASN A 75 -26.81 -7.68 7.38
N TYR A 76 -26.46 -7.46 6.11
CA TYR A 76 -27.37 -7.61 4.98
C TYR A 76 -27.96 -9.03 4.94
N ASN A 77 -27.12 -10.06 5.00
CA ASN A 77 -27.56 -11.46 4.95
C ASN A 77 -28.46 -11.83 6.15
N LYS A 78 -28.15 -11.32 7.36
CA LYS A 78 -29.03 -11.47 8.54
C LYS A 78 -30.39 -10.82 8.33
N PHE A 79 -30.41 -9.62 7.76
CA PHE A 79 -31.65 -8.89 7.46
C PHE A 79 -32.50 -9.64 6.43
N VAL A 80 -31.91 -10.06 5.30
CA VAL A 80 -32.59 -10.87 4.27
C VAL A 80 -33.24 -12.11 4.89
N GLY A 81 -32.49 -12.88 5.69
CA GLY A 81 -33.04 -14.05 6.36
C GLY A 81 -34.17 -13.72 7.36
N SER A 82 -34.09 -12.59 8.06
CA SER A 82 -35.18 -12.12 8.95
C SER A 82 -36.42 -11.71 8.16
N PHE A 83 -36.23 -11.01 7.04
CA PHE A 83 -37.30 -10.56 6.16
C PHE A 83 -38.05 -11.74 5.53
N GLU A 84 -37.32 -12.75 5.03
CA GLU A 84 -37.89 -14.01 4.54
C GLU A 84 -38.72 -14.73 5.62
N ARG A 85 -38.16 -14.88 6.82
CA ARG A 85 -38.82 -15.61 7.92
C ARG A 85 -40.02 -14.88 8.49
N ASN A 86 -40.00 -13.55 8.58
CA ASN A 86 -41.03 -12.80 9.29
C ASN A 86 -42.03 -12.16 8.34
N VAL A 87 -41.57 -11.49 7.29
CA VAL A 87 -42.43 -10.69 6.41
C VAL A 87 -43.04 -11.55 5.33
N LEU A 88 -42.24 -12.36 4.62
CA LEU A 88 -42.78 -13.24 3.57
C LEU A 88 -43.66 -14.36 4.15
N SER A 89 -43.32 -14.89 5.33
CA SER A 89 -44.17 -15.89 6.00
C SER A 89 -45.49 -15.28 6.49
N ALA A 90 -45.48 -14.06 7.06
CA ALA A 90 -46.69 -13.36 7.46
C ALA A 90 -47.57 -13.04 6.26
N GLY A 91 -46.99 -12.55 5.16
CA GLY A 91 -47.70 -12.33 3.89
C GLY A 91 -48.37 -13.60 3.37
N ARG A 92 -47.66 -14.74 3.36
CA ARG A 92 -48.23 -16.06 3.01
C ARG A 92 -49.41 -16.44 3.91
N ARG A 93 -49.27 -16.29 5.23
CA ARG A 93 -50.36 -16.58 6.19
C ARG A 93 -51.58 -15.66 6.02
N LEU A 94 -51.39 -14.41 5.57
CA LEU A 94 -52.50 -13.51 5.24
C LEU A 94 -53.22 -13.95 3.96
N SER A 95 -52.46 -14.35 2.94
CA SER A 95 -53.01 -14.93 1.70
C SER A 95 -53.87 -16.16 1.98
N GLU A 96 -53.37 -17.07 2.83
CA GLU A 96 -54.09 -18.29 3.24
C GLU A 96 -55.41 -17.99 3.96
N LYS A 97 -55.53 -16.81 4.59
CA LYS A 97 -56.74 -16.35 5.27
C LYS A 97 -57.72 -15.61 4.36
N GLY A 98 -57.46 -15.55 3.05
CA GLY A 98 -58.37 -14.96 2.06
C GLY A 98 -58.45 -13.44 2.10
N ILE A 99 -57.45 -12.77 2.71
CA ILE A 99 -57.34 -11.31 2.68
C ILE A 99 -56.80 -10.91 1.30
N GLU A 100 -57.47 -9.98 0.61
CA GLU A 100 -56.94 -9.40 -0.63
C GLU A 100 -55.61 -8.71 -0.36
N ILE A 101 -54.53 -9.37 -0.74
CA ILE A 101 -53.19 -8.80 -0.84
C ILE A 101 -53.08 -8.10 -2.20
N GLY A 102 -52.53 -6.88 -2.21
CA GLY A 102 -52.35 -6.12 -3.45
C GLY A 102 -51.53 -6.88 -4.49
N LYS A 103 -51.72 -6.56 -5.77
CA LYS A 103 -51.16 -7.30 -6.94
C LYS A 103 -49.62 -7.35 -7.06
N ARG A 104 -48.86 -6.78 -6.14
CA ARG A 104 -47.39 -6.78 -6.20
C ARG A 104 -46.87 -7.98 -5.42
N GLU A 105 -46.18 -8.88 -6.11
CA GLU A 105 -45.41 -9.93 -5.46
C GLU A 105 -44.14 -9.33 -4.83
N ILE A 106 -43.76 -9.87 -3.68
CA ILE A 106 -42.49 -9.53 -3.03
C ILE A 106 -41.44 -10.47 -3.61
N GLU A 107 -40.52 -9.93 -4.40
CA GLU A 107 -39.41 -10.69 -4.97
C GLU A 107 -38.47 -11.21 -3.87
N GLU A 108 -37.94 -12.42 -4.08
CA GLU A 108 -36.95 -13.00 -3.17
C GLU A 108 -35.62 -12.25 -3.29
N VAL A 109 -35.09 -11.79 -2.16
CA VAL A 109 -33.87 -11.00 -2.15
C VAL A 109 -32.68 -11.95 -2.10
N PRO A 110 -31.80 -11.98 -3.13
CA PRO A 110 -30.67 -12.88 -3.13
C PRO A 110 -29.68 -12.51 -2.02
N LYS A 111 -29.15 -13.54 -1.35
CA LYS A 111 -28.05 -13.40 -0.40
C LYS A 111 -26.77 -13.10 -1.16
N VAL A 112 -25.90 -12.30 -0.54
CA VAL A 112 -24.60 -11.96 -1.11
C VAL A 112 -23.55 -12.86 -0.48
N GLU A 113 -22.92 -13.71 -1.28
CA GLU A 113 -21.67 -14.36 -0.92
C GLU A 113 -20.52 -13.44 -1.31
N ALA A 114 -19.96 -12.73 -0.32
CA ALA A 114 -18.77 -11.90 -0.52
C ALA A 114 -17.85 -12.07 0.68
N THR A 115 -16.84 -12.92 0.54
CA THR A 115 -15.68 -12.93 1.42
C THR A 115 -14.64 -11.99 0.83
N PRO A 116 -14.14 -10.97 1.57
CA PRO A 116 -13.01 -10.19 1.09
C PRO A 116 -11.83 -11.13 0.79
N ARG A 117 -11.24 -11.03 -0.40
CA ARG A 117 -10.05 -11.81 -0.77
C ARG A 117 -8.84 -11.19 -0.08
N TYR A 118 -8.46 -11.76 1.06
CA TYR A 118 -7.21 -11.45 1.73
C TYR A 118 -6.07 -12.20 1.05
N ASN A 119 -4.84 -11.68 1.14
CA ASN A 119 -3.65 -12.47 0.79
C ASN A 119 -3.53 -13.66 1.79
N ASN A 120 -2.75 -14.68 1.44
CA ASN A 120 -2.68 -15.92 2.24
C ASN A 120 -2.24 -15.69 3.69
N GLU A 121 -1.44 -14.66 3.97
CA GLU A 121 -0.96 -14.33 5.31
C GLU A 121 -2.02 -13.61 6.16
N ASP A 122 -2.79 -12.69 5.57
CA ASP A 122 -3.89 -11.99 6.23
C ASP A 122 -5.08 -12.92 6.49
N ALA A 123 -5.33 -13.90 5.62
CA ALA A 123 -6.38 -14.91 5.81
C ALA A 123 -6.14 -15.74 7.08
N ALA A 124 -4.91 -16.20 7.31
CA ALA A 124 -4.54 -16.99 8.49
C ALA A 124 -4.72 -16.21 9.82
N LEU A 125 -4.46 -14.90 9.83
CA LEU A 125 -4.62 -14.04 11.00
C LEU A 125 -6.08 -13.69 11.33
N ILE A 126 -6.99 -13.84 10.37
CA ILE A 126 -8.43 -13.63 10.57
C ILE A 126 -9.08 -14.90 11.10
N GLU A 127 -8.71 -16.07 10.57
CA GLU A 127 -9.17 -17.37 11.05
C GLU A 127 -8.78 -17.62 12.52
N ASP A 128 -7.55 -17.28 12.92
CA ASP A 128 -7.10 -17.41 14.32
C ASP A 128 -7.88 -16.50 15.29
N ARG A 129 -8.34 -15.34 14.83
CA ARG A 129 -9.17 -14.43 15.63
C ARG A 129 -10.62 -14.87 15.73
N GLN A 130 -11.15 -15.58 14.73
CA GLN A 130 -12.50 -16.14 14.74
C GLN A 130 -12.61 -17.41 15.61
N GLN A 131 -11.52 -18.15 15.82
CA GLN A 131 -11.49 -19.36 16.68
C GLN A 131 -11.28 -19.09 18.17
N LYS A 132 -10.81 -17.90 18.54
CA LYS A 132 -10.49 -17.54 19.94
C LYS A 132 -11.57 -16.68 20.64
N GLY A 133 -12.66 -16.36 19.95
CA GLY A 133 -13.83 -15.64 20.51
C GLY A 133 -15.02 -16.56 20.65
#